data_AF-A0A2P8AWW8-F1
#
_entry.id   AF-A0A2P8AWW8-F1
#
_cell.length_a   1.000
_cell.length_b   1.000
_cell.length_c   1.000
_cell.angle_alpha   90.00
_cell.angle_beta   90.00
_cell.angle_gamma   90.00
#
_symmetry.space_group_name_H-M   'P 1'
#
loop_
_entity.id
_entity.type
_entity.pdbx_description
1 polymer ?
#
loop_
_entity_poly.entity_id
_entity_poly.type
_entity_poly.pdbx_seq_one_letter_code
_entity_poly.pdbx_strand_id
1 'polypeptide(L)' 'MSRTILDVDDELLAEAAKILGTTTKKATVNAALKAVADREKRRQFADWLKSGGLPDLTGPVETAEPDAA' A
#
# COMPACT_ATOMS: atom_id res chain seq x y z
N MET A 1 7.14 5.15 -20.28
CA MET A 1 5.73 5.59 -20.15
C MET A 1 5.21 5.94 -21.52
N SER A 2 4.09 5.36 -21.95
CA SER A 2 3.37 5.76 -23.16
C SER A 2 2.55 7.02 -22.89
N ARG A 3 2.26 7.80 -23.94
CA ARG A 3 1.38 8.98 -23.85
C ARG A 3 -0.05 8.55 -24.13
N THR A 4 -0.93 8.80 -23.18
CA THR A 4 -2.37 8.51 -23.28
C THR A 4 -3.14 9.81 -23.18
N ILE A 5 -4.09 10.04 -24.08
CA ILE A 5 -5.06 11.12 -23.99
C ILE A 5 -6.30 10.51 -23.34
N LEU A 6 -6.74 11.07 -22.22
CA LEU A 6 -7.95 10.67 -21.53
C LEU A 6 -8.63 11.89 -20.93
N ASP A 7 -9.96 11.82 -20.83
CA ASP A 7 -10.75 12.77 -20.07
C ASP A 7 -10.76 12.35 -18.60
N VAL A 8 -10.58 13.33 -17.71
CA VAL A 8 -10.55 13.13 -16.26
C VAL A 8 -11.42 14.21 -15.64
N ASP A 9 -12.21 13.81 -14.66
CA ASP A 9 -12.94 14.75 -13.81
C ASP A 9 -11.95 15.60 -13.00
N ASP A 10 -11.95 16.90 -13.24
CA ASP A 10 -11.02 17.84 -12.62
C ASP A 10 -11.27 18.04 -11.11
N GLU A 11 -12.51 17.86 -10.64
CA GLU A 11 -12.84 17.95 -9.22
C GLU A 11 -12.29 16.74 -8.46
N LEU A 12 -12.54 15.53 -8.98
CA LEU A 12 -11.98 14.29 -8.42
C LEU A 12 -10.45 14.29 -8.47
N LEU A 13 -9.87 14.81 -9.55
CA LEU A 13 -8.42 14.92 -9.68
C LEU A 13 -7.83 15.89 -8.66
N ALA A 14 -8.50 17.02 -8.40
CA ALA A 14 -8.09 17.98 -7.39
C ALA A 14 -8.21 17.41 -5.97
N GLU A 15 -9.26 16.67 -5.67
CA GLU A 15 -9.43 15.99 -4.38
C GLU A 15 -8.34 14.93 -4.17
N ALA A 16 -8.13 14.06 -5.17
CA ALA A 16 -7.05 13.08 -5.14
C ALA A 16 -5.68 13.74 -4.97
N ALA A 17 -5.44 14.89 -5.63
CA ALA A 17 -4.18 15.60 -5.51
C ALA A 17 -3.92 16.10 -4.08
N LYS A 18 -4.96 16.59 -3.40
CA LYS A 18 -4.90 17.00 -1.99
C LYS A 18 -4.62 15.81 -1.07
N ILE A 19 -5.35 14.71 -1.24
CA ILE A 19 -5.19 13.49 -0.43
C ILE A 19 -3.77 12.91 -0.61
N LEU A 20 -3.26 12.91 -1.84
CA LEU A 20 -1.98 12.32 -2.20
C LEU A 20 -0.80 13.28 -2.05
N GLY A 21 -1.04 14.56 -1.73
CA GLY A 21 0.00 15.59 -1.59
C GLY A 21 0.77 15.88 -2.89
N THR A 22 0.11 15.75 -4.04
CA THR A 22 0.74 15.90 -5.36
C THR A 22 0.40 17.25 -6.00
N THR A 23 1.31 17.79 -6.80
CA THR A 23 1.17 19.13 -7.41
C THR A 23 0.90 19.11 -8.92
N THR A 24 0.97 17.95 -9.58
CA THR A 24 0.73 17.84 -11.02
C THR A 24 -0.26 16.72 -11.34
N LYS A 25 -1.12 16.94 -12.35
CA LYS A 25 -2.11 15.95 -12.81
C LYS A 25 -1.49 14.57 -13.05
N LYS A 26 -0.33 14.52 -13.72
CA LYS A 26 0.43 13.28 -13.97
C LYS A 26 0.87 12.59 -12.67
N ALA A 27 1.40 13.36 -11.71
CA ALA A 27 1.82 12.81 -10.43
C ALA A 27 0.62 12.24 -9.66
N THR A 28 -0.51 12.95 -9.66
CA THR A 28 -1.75 12.50 -9.02
C THR A 28 -2.25 11.19 -9.63
N VAL A 29 -2.35 11.12 -10.96
CA VAL A 29 -2.81 9.90 -11.65
C VAL A 29 -1.89 8.71 -11.36
N ASN A 30 -0.57 8.91 -11.47
CA ASN A 30 0.39 7.83 -11.20
C ASN A 30 0.35 7.37 -9.73
N ALA A 31 0.26 8.32 -8.79
CA ALA A 31 0.17 8.03 -7.37
C ALA A 31 -1.14 7.31 -7.02
N ALA A 32 -2.26 7.71 -7.60
CA ALA A 32 -3.55 7.06 -7.41
C ALA A 32 -3.52 5.61 -7.91
N LEU A 33 -3.01 5.37 -9.12
CA LEU A 33 -2.86 4.02 -9.68
C LEU A 33 -1.97 3.13 -8.79
N LYS A 34 -0.86 3.69 -8.30
CA LYS A 34 0.02 2.99 -7.36
C LYS A 34 -0.69 2.68 -6.03
N ALA A 35 -1.43 3.64 -5.48
CA ALA A 35 -2.15 3.45 -4.22
C ALA A 35 -3.19 2.32 -4.30
N VAL A 36 -3.89 2.19 -5.43
CA VAL A 36 -4.84 1.09 -5.67
C VAL A 36 -4.12 -0.25 -5.72
N ALA A 37 -3.02 -0.34 -6.48
CA ALA A 37 -2.23 -1.57 -6.57
C ALA A 37 -1.64 -1.97 -5.20
N ASP A 38 -1.12 -1.01 -4.44
CA ASP A 38 -0.57 -1.26 -3.11
C ASP A 38 -1.66 -1.64 -2.10
N ARG A 39 -2.87 -1.07 -2.22
CA ARG A 39 -4.03 -1.49 -1.41
C ARG A 39 -4.38 -2.95 -1.66
N GLU A 40 -4.41 -3.39 -2.91
CA GLU A 40 -4.72 -4.78 -3.23
C GLU A 40 -3.60 -5.73 -2.75
N LYS A 41 -2.34 -5.34 -2.91
CA LYS A 41 -1.21 -6.12 -2.36
C LYS A 41 -1.29 -6.28 -0.85
N ARG A 42 -1.63 -5.21 -0.12
CA ARG A 42 -1.86 -5.29 1.34
C ARG A 42 -3.00 -6.23 1.69
N ARG A 43 -4.09 -6.22 0.91
CA ARG A 43 -5.21 -7.15 1.10
C ARG A 43 -4.77 -8.60 0.87
N GLN A 44 -4.12 -8.89 -0.25
CA GLN A 44 -3.60 -10.22 -0.57
C GLN A 44 -2.62 -10.72 0.49
N PHE A 45 -1.72 -9.86 0.95
CA PHE A 45 -0.80 -10.18 2.02
C PHE A 45 -1.54 -10.53 3.32
N ALA A 46 -2.53 -9.72 3.71
CA ALA A 46 -3.35 -10.01 4.88
C ALA A 46 -4.13 -11.33 4.75
N ASP A 47 -4.63 -11.66 3.56
CA ASP A 47 -5.32 -12.93 3.31
C ASP A 47 -4.35 -14.11 3.35
N TRP A 48 -3.15 -13.96 2.80
CA TRP A 48 -2.07 -14.96 2.90
C TRP A 48 -1.61 -15.20 4.35
N LEU A 49 -1.54 -14.15 5.17
CA LEU A 49 -1.26 -14.29 6.60
C LEU A 49 -2.35 -15.13 7.30
N LYS A 50 -3.62 -14.87 7.01
CA LYS A 50 -4.75 -15.64 7.58
C LYS A 50 -4.74 -17.11 7.15
N SER A 51 -4.24 -17.41 5.95
CA SER A 51 -4.11 -18.80 5.48
C SER A 51 -2.89 -19.54 6.04
N GLY A 52 -2.16 -18.95 7.00
CA GLY A 52 -0.98 -19.58 7.61
C GLY A 52 0.31 -19.36 6.84
N GLY A 53 0.44 -18.24 6.11
CA GLY A 53 1.63 -17.92 5.31
C GLY A 53 2.94 -17.78 6.10
N LEU A 54 2.87 -17.65 7.43
CA LEU A 54 4.04 -17.53 8.31
C LEU A 54 4.13 -18.70 9.31
N PRO A 55 4.30 -19.95 8.84
CA PRO A 55 4.27 -21.12 9.72
C PRO A 55 5.36 -21.03 10.81
N ASP A 56 6.54 -20.53 10.48
CA ASP A 56 7.68 -20.47 11.41
C ASP A 56 7.70 -19.20 12.29
N LEU A 57 6.77 -18.24 12.08
CA LEU A 57 6.67 -17.01 12.87
C LEU A 57 5.37 -16.91 13.69
N THR A 58 4.64 -18.02 13.84
CA THR A 58 3.38 -18.07 14.60
C THR A 58 3.49 -18.88 15.90
N GLY A 59 4.69 -19.36 16.24
CA GLY A 59 4.98 -20.06 17.49
C GLY A 59 5.09 -19.11 18.71
N PRO A 60 5.16 -19.68 19.94
CA PRO A 60 5.42 -18.91 21.15
C PRO A 60 6.73 -18.13 21.04
N VAL A 61 6.74 -16.88 21.52
CA VAL A 61 7.98 -16.11 21.63
C VAL A 61 8.74 -16.61 22.86
N GLU A 62 9.90 -17.21 22.65
CA GLU A 62 10.84 -17.49 23.75
C GLU A 62 11.43 -16.17 24.25
N THR A 63 10.90 -15.68 25.36
CA THR A 63 11.55 -14.59 26.11
C THR A 63 12.78 -15.17 26.79
N ALA A 64 13.97 -14.97 26.20
CA ALA A 64 15.21 -15.22 26.92
C ALA A 64 15.22 -14.31 28.16
N GLU A 65 15.31 -14.92 29.35
CA GLU A 65 15.54 -14.18 30.60
C GLU A 65 16.83 -13.34 30.44
N PRO A 66 16.82 -12.06 30.84
CA PRO A 66 18.01 -11.24 30.76
C PRO A 66 19.07 -11.87 31.65
N ASP A 67 20.21 -12.19 31.04
CA ASP A 67 21.38 -12.79 31.69
C ASP A 67 21.65 -12.06 33.01
N ALA A 68 21.50 -12.80 34.12
CA ALA A 68 21.67 -12.26 35.46
C ALA A 68 23.13 -11.85 35.65
N ALA A 69 23.37 -10.54 35.63
CA ALA A 69 24.65 -9.90 35.93
C ALA A 69 25.06 -10.07 37.40
#